data_AF-A0A059CCU5-F1
#
_entry.id   AF-A0A059CCU5-F1
#
_cell.length_a   1.000
_cell.length_b   1.000
_cell.length_c   1.000
_cell.angle_alpha   90.00
_cell.angle_beta   90.00
_cell.angle_gamma   90.00
#
_symmetry.space_group_name_H-M   'P 1'
#
loop_
_entity.id
_entity.type
_entity.pdbx_description
1 polymer ?
#
loop_
_entity_poly.entity_id
_entity_poly.type
_entity_poly.pdbx_seq_one_letter_code
_entity_poly.pdbx_strand_id
1 'polypeptide(L)'
;MANKISRTSSGSSPAVQDGSSRVGWAELPQDLVRAIMRRVVASEGSWRRRSTVACAGVCRNWRTQVEEVLGVPGGSGMVAFLLSSDPPAKLVSDVVEHAMRDPEGKVMNDVAKAADGLVVSLADQISKMTSSLGSMEALEASQEHVESALLQIFRFENKQLSRAVTEATFELLITKLLLGILDERLSHTWSGMQPQGSLNFLLLKILDNVDRTSSFVVLISLLRPSKQPSLAGNRKFHKLVIQCLMRYTSVIKSIIHSVDLDSVLLSIHEYLQELAMHRLRRRAAIGNSPRQMILTFLQELVKLLGTAIKGHLSRIPRGKDPQTIIFVYINHYLQTLAASRRRLGLPPAEQGKWW
;
A
#
# COMPACT_ATOMS: atom_id res chain seq x y z
N MET A 1 88.53 -9.10 -42.24
CA MET A 1 89.06 -8.08 -41.30
C MET A 1 88.76 -8.51 -39.87
N ALA A 2 89.68 -8.22 -38.95
CA ALA A 2 89.82 -8.59 -37.52
C ALA A 2 88.52 -8.71 -36.69
N ASN A 3 88.31 -9.64 -35.74
CA ASN A 3 89.05 -10.18 -34.57
C ASN A 3 88.72 -9.45 -33.23
N LYS A 4 88.15 -10.22 -32.27
CA LYS A 4 88.14 -10.17 -30.77
C LYS A 4 87.80 -8.84 -30.05
N ILE A 5 86.96 -8.85 -28.99
CA ILE A 5 87.29 -8.95 -27.53
C ILE A 5 85.94 -9.06 -26.76
N SER A 6 85.56 -10.19 -26.14
CA SER A 6 85.66 -10.63 -24.72
C SER A 6 84.95 -9.82 -23.59
N ARG A 7 83.88 -10.45 -23.07
CA ARG A 7 83.41 -10.70 -21.67
C ARG A 7 83.57 -9.64 -20.54
N THR A 8 82.45 -9.39 -19.83
CA THR A 8 82.24 -9.48 -18.36
C THR A 8 80.74 -9.75 -18.07
N SER A 9 80.36 -10.90 -17.48
CA SER A 9 79.76 -11.11 -16.12
C SER A 9 78.59 -10.16 -15.78
N SER A 10 77.42 -10.55 -15.29
CA SER A 10 77.01 -11.61 -14.36
C SER A 10 75.48 -11.53 -14.19
N GLY A 11 74.83 -12.63 -13.78
CA GLY A 11 73.45 -12.59 -13.26
C GLY A 11 72.43 -13.34 -14.11
N SER A 12 72.43 -14.67 -14.00
CA SER A 12 71.24 -15.48 -14.22
C SER A 12 70.19 -15.11 -13.16
N SER A 13 69.15 -14.40 -13.58
CA SER A 13 67.93 -14.19 -12.81
C SER A 13 66.81 -15.07 -13.38
N PRO A 14 65.93 -15.62 -12.52
CA PRO A 14 65.03 -16.70 -12.90
C PRO A 14 63.96 -16.19 -13.86
N ALA A 15 63.56 -17.05 -14.78
CA ALA A 15 62.34 -16.88 -15.55
C ALA A 15 61.18 -16.62 -14.57
N VAL A 16 60.64 -15.40 -14.61
CA VAL A 16 59.35 -15.10 -13.99
C VAL A 16 58.33 -15.93 -14.77
N GLN A 17 57.97 -17.08 -14.20
CA GLN A 17 56.75 -17.76 -14.57
C GLN A 17 55.62 -16.80 -14.23
N ASP A 18 55.05 -16.18 -15.26
CA ASP A 18 53.86 -15.36 -15.12
C ASP A 18 52.69 -16.32 -14.85
N GLY A 19 52.53 -16.68 -13.58
CA GLY A 19 51.51 -17.57 -13.06
C GLY A 19 50.14 -16.90 -13.03
N SER A 20 49.69 -16.34 -14.15
CA SER A 20 48.27 -16.00 -14.32
C SER A 20 47.55 -17.22 -14.87
N SER A 21 47.33 -18.20 -13.99
CA SER A 21 46.28 -19.19 -14.22
C SER A 21 44.97 -18.40 -14.29
N ARG A 22 44.48 -18.17 -15.51
CA ARG A 22 43.12 -17.69 -15.72
C ARG A 22 42.19 -18.78 -15.21
N VAL A 23 41.79 -18.65 -13.95
CA VAL A 23 40.76 -19.50 -13.36
C VAL A 23 39.53 -19.38 -14.25
N GLY A 24 39.12 -20.50 -14.84
CA GLY A 24 37.93 -20.52 -15.68
C GLY A 24 36.71 -20.15 -14.83
N TRP A 25 35.71 -19.47 -15.39
CA TRP A 25 34.47 -19.16 -14.66
C TRP A 25 33.79 -20.39 -14.03
N ALA A 26 34.10 -21.59 -14.55
CA ALA A 26 33.64 -22.88 -14.02
C ALA A 26 34.39 -23.37 -12.76
N GLU A 27 35.57 -22.81 -12.46
CA GLU A 27 36.43 -23.19 -11.33
C GLU A 27 36.24 -22.28 -10.12
N LEU A 28 35.47 -21.18 -10.27
CA LEU A 28 35.15 -20.30 -9.17
C LEU A 28 34.18 -20.97 -8.17
N PRO A 29 34.36 -20.74 -6.86
CA PRO A 29 33.38 -21.13 -5.86
C PRO A 29 32.00 -20.55 -6.20
N GLN A 30 30.97 -21.40 -6.12
CA GLN A 30 29.60 -21.04 -6.52
C GLN A 30 29.06 -19.84 -5.72
N ASP A 31 29.50 -19.67 -4.47
CA ASP A 31 29.12 -18.53 -3.62
C ASP A 31 29.64 -17.19 -4.15
N LEU A 32 30.83 -17.20 -4.74
CA LEU A 32 31.45 -16.02 -5.33
C LEU A 32 30.78 -15.66 -6.66
N VAL A 33 30.45 -16.65 -7.48
CA VAL A 33 29.67 -16.45 -8.72
C VAL A 33 28.29 -15.84 -8.40
N ARG A 34 27.58 -16.37 -7.40
CA ARG A 34 26.29 -15.81 -6.95
C ARG A 34 26.44 -14.39 -6.42
N ALA A 35 27.49 -14.08 -5.66
CA ALA A 35 27.74 -12.73 -5.16
C ALA A 35 28.01 -11.72 -6.29
N ILE A 36 28.77 -12.13 -7.31
CA ILE A 36 29.01 -11.32 -8.51
C ILE A 36 27.71 -11.09 -9.28
N MET A 37 26.91 -12.14 -9.51
CA MET A 37 25.61 -12.00 -10.19
C MET A 37 24.66 -11.07 -9.43
N ARG A 38 24.55 -11.20 -8.10
CA ARG A 38 23.74 -10.28 -7.27
C ARG A 38 24.18 -8.84 -7.42
N ARG A 39 25.49 -8.61 -7.49
CA ARG A 39 26.07 -7.28 -7.66
C ARG A 39 25.81 -6.71 -9.07
N VAL A 40 25.89 -7.55 -10.09
CA VAL A 40 25.53 -7.18 -11.48
C VAL A 40 24.05 -6.80 -11.56
N VAL A 41 23.17 -7.61 -10.98
CA VAL A 41 21.71 -7.34 -10.94
C VAL A 41 21.39 -6.07 -10.17
N ALA A 42 22.02 -5.86 -9.01
CA ALA A 42 21.87 -4.64 -8.22
C ALA A 42 22.41 -3.38 -8.94
N SER A 43 23.45 -3.53 -9.78
CA SER A 43 24.01 -2.43 -10.56
C SER A 43 23.24 -2.12 -11.85
N GLU A 44 22.58 -3.12 -12.45
CA GLU A 44 21.87 -2.97 -13.74
C GLU A 44 20.38 -2.63 -13.57
N GLY A 45 19.80 -2.89 -12.40
CA GLY A 45 18.46 -2.44 -12.02
C GLY A 45 17.31 -2.99 -12.88
N SER A 46 17.51 -3.90 -13.82
CA SER A 46 16.44 -4.60 -14.56
C SER A 46 16.93 -5.95 -15.09
N TRP A 47 16.12 -7.00 -14.94
CA TRP A 47 16.46 -8.36 -15.41
C TRP A 47 16.49 -8.49 -16.93
N ARG A 48 15.98 -7.50 -17.67
CA ARG A 48 15.77 -7.53 -19.13
C ARG A 48 16.98 -7.11 -19.98
N ARG A 49 18.17 -6.82 -19.42
CA ARG A 49 19.33 -6.37 -20.21
C ARG A 49 20.40 -7.45 -20.47
N ARG A 50 21.18 -7.19 -21.53
CA ARG A 50 22.08 -8.11 -22.26
C ARG A 50 23.00 -8.96 -21.39
N SER A 51 23.55 -8.41 -20.31
CA SER A 51 24.53 -9.11 -19.45
C SER A 51 23.88 -10.25 -18.66
N THR A 52 22.69 -9.99 -18.10
CA THR A 52 21.92 -10.96 -17.33
C THR A 52 21.42 -12.12 -18.21
N VAL A 53 20.90 -11.79 -19.40
CA VAL A 53 20.49 -12.79 -20.41
C VAL A 53 21.69 -13.55 -20.96
N ALA A 54 22.84 -12.89 -21.13
CA ALA A 54 24.09 -13.54 -21.53
C ALA A 54 24.60 -14.51 -20.44
N CYS A 55 24.51 -14.16 -19.15
CA CYS A 55 24.85 -15.04 -18.04
C CYS A 55 23.95 -16.28 -18.00
N ALA A 56 22.63 -16.14 -18.23
CA ALA A 56 21.69 -17.27 -18.33
C ALA A 56 21.92 -18.16 -19.57
N GLY A 57 22.67 -17.66 -20.56
CA GLY A 57 23.02 -18.37 -21.79
C GLY A 57 24.28 -19.23 -21.71
N VAL A 58 25.10 -19.08 -20.65
CA VAL A 58 26.43 -19.74 -20.54
C VAL A 58 26.31 -21.26 -20.40
N CYS A 59 25.53 -21.75 -19.44
CA CYS A 59 25.27 -23.18 -19.25
C CYS A 59 24.01 -23.41 -18.39
N ARG A 60 23.54 -24.66 -18.29
CA ARG A 60 22.34 -25.00 -17.48
C ARG A 60 22.50 -24.58 -16.00
N ASN A 61 23.67 -24.80 -15.41
CA ASN A 61 23.94 -24.42 -14.02
C ASN A 61 23.91 -22.89 -13.82
N TRP A 62 24.53 -22.13 -14.74
CA TRP A 62 24.48 -20.67 -14.71
C TRP A 62 23.07 -20.16 -14.96
N ARG A 63 22.29 -20.81 -15.81
CA ARG A 63 20.86 -20.50 -15.97
C ARG A 63 20.11 -20.68 -14.66
N THR A 64 20.24 -21.82 -14.00
CA THR A 64 19.59 -22.08 -12.70
C THR A 64 20.04 -21.08 -11.64
N GLN A 65 21.32 -20.70 -11.62
CA GLN A 65 21.82 -19.69 -10.68
C GLN A 65 21.40 -18.27 -11.02
N VAL A 66 21.28 -17.92 -12.29
CA VAL A 66 20.75 -16.64 -12.73
C VAL A 66 19.24 -16.59 -12.45
N GLU A 67 18.51 -17.68 -12.64
CA GLU A 67 17.10 -17.82 -12.22
C GLU A 67 16.94 -17.73 -10.70
N GLU A 68 17.88 -18.29 -9.92
CA GLU A 68 17.96 -18.20 -8.46
C GLU A 68 18.33 -16.79 -7.96
N VAL A 69 19.23 -16.10 -8.66
CA VAL A 69 19.73 -14.75 -8.30
C VAL A 69 18.79 -13.64 -8.79
N LEU A 70 18.16 -13.80 -9.94
CA LEU A 70 17.14 -12.87 -10.48
C LEU A 70 15.74 -13.14 -9.95
N GLY A 71 15.49 -14.32 -9.40
CA GLY A 71 14.14 -14.76 -9.06
C GLY A 71 13.21 -14.84 -10.27
N VAL A 72 13.70 -15.28 -11.44
CA VAL A 72 12.85 -15.62 -12.60
C VAL A 72 12.77 -17.15 -12.74
N PRO A 73 11.97 -17.86 -11.93
CA PRO A 73 11.70 -19.27 -12.14
C PRO A 73 10.45 -19.43 -13.00
N GLY A 74 10.47 -20.42 -13.88
CA GLY A 74 9.28 -20.85 -14.61
C GLY A 74 8.08 -21.03 -13.67
N GLY A 75 7.08 -20.17 -13.85
CA GLY A 75 5.66 -20.32 -13.49
C GLY A 75 5.24 -20.83 -12.11
N SER A 76 6.11 -21.07 -11.13
CA SER A 76 5.71 -21.57 -9.80
C SER A 76 6.58 -21.05 -8.65
N GLY A 77 7.80 -20.59 -8.92
CA GLY A 77 8.69 -20.03 -7.88
C GLY A 77 8.68 -18.51 -7.78
N MET A 78 8.07 -17.78 -8.74
CA MET A 78 8.12 -16.31 -8.79
C MET A 78 7.32 -15.70 -7.63
N VAL A 79 6.17 -16.29 -7.33
CA VAL A 79 5.33 -15.96 -6.18
C VAL A 79 6.04 -16.28 -4.87
N ALA A 80 6.67 -17.46 -4.79
CA ALA A 80 7.44 -17.85 -3.61
C ALA A 80 8.63 -16.92 -3.36
N PHE A 81 9.34 -16.49 -4.41
CA PHE A 81 10.42 -15.51 -4.32
C PHE A 81 9.93 -14.12 -3.89
N LEU A 82 8.84 -13.64 -4.47
CA LEU A 82 8.21 -12.37 -4.11
C LEU A 82 7.69 -12.36 -2.66
N LEU A 83 7.26 -13.50 -2.13
CA LEU A 83 6.81 -13.63 -0.75
C LEU A 83 7.94 -13.98 0.23
N SER A 84 9.08 -14.51 -0.23
CA SER A 84 10.13 -15.07 0.63
C SER A 84 11.11 -14.05 1.19
N SER A 85 11.30 -12.89 0.55
CA SER A 85 12.34 -11.94 0.94
C SER A 85 11.98 -10.53 0.44
N ASP A 86 11.40 -9.68 1.30
CA ASP A 86 11.19 -8.23 1.12
C ASP A 86 11.54 -7.71 -0.29
N PRO A 87 10.70 -7.98 -1.31
CA PRO A 87 11.12 -7.86 -2.69
C PRO A 87 11.37 -6.39 -3.04
N PRO A 88 12.41 -6.08 -3.85
CA PRO A 88 12.64 -4.71 -4.28
C PRO A 88 11.42 -4.20 -5.04
N ALA A 89 10.91 -3.01 -4.67
CA ALA A 89 9.68 -2.45 -5.23
C ALA A 89 9.67 -2.41 -6.77
N LYS A 90 10.85 -2.21 -7.39
CA LYS A 90 11.01 -2.25 -8.85
C LYS A 90 10.62 -3.60 -9.44
N LEU A 91 11.04 -4.70 -8.83
CA LEU A 91 10.68 -6.04 -9.28
C LEU A 91 9.17 -6.28 -9.14
N VAL A 92 8.58 -5.81 -8.03
CA VAL A 92 7.12 -5.89 -7.83
C VAL A 92 6.39 -5.14 -8.94
N SER A 93 6.80 -3.90 -9.24
CA SER A 93 6.26 -3.09 -10.34
C SER A 93 6.40 -3.81 -11.69
N ASP A 94 7.60 -4.31 -12.03
CA ASP A 94 7.84 -4.99 -13.31
C ASP A 94 6.99 -6.26 -13.47
N VAL A 95 6.83 -7.04 -12.40
CA VAL A 95 6.04 -8.29 -12.41
C VAL A 95 4.55 -8.00 -12.50
N VAL A 96 4.05 -7.02 -11.73
CA VAL A 96 2.64 -6.61 -11.80
C VAL A 96 2.33 -6.06 -13.19
N GLU A 97 3.19 -5.20 -13.75
CA GLU A 97 3.02 -4.69 -15.12
C GLU A 97 2.99 -5.82 -16.14
N HIS A 98 3.88 -6.80 -16.03
CA HIS A 98 3.88 -7.96 -16.91
C HIS A 98 2.59 -8.77 -16.78
N ALA A 99 2.13 -9.02 -15.55
CA ALA A 99 0.87 -9.71 -15.28
C ALA A 99 -0.31 -8.97 -15.91
N MET A 100 -0.35 -7.65 -15.84
CA MET A 100 -1.44 -6.84 -16.39
C MET A 100 -1.57 -6.93 -17.92
N ARG A 101 -0.53 -7.35 -18.65
CA ARG A 101 -0.59 -7.57 -20.10
C ARG A 101 -1.35 -8.84 -20.48
N ASP A 102 -1.49 -9.79 -19.54
CA ASP A 102 -2.22 -11.04 -19.72
C ASP A 102 -3.06 -11.35 -18.45
N PRO A 103 -4.23 -10.71 -18.29
CA PRO A 103 -5.06 -10.85 -17.09
C PRO A 103 -5.61 -12.27 -16.86
N GLU A 104 -5.74 -13.07 -17.91
CA GLU A 104 -6.21 -14.46 -17.82
C GLU A 104 -5.05 -15.45 -17.68
N GLY A 105 -3.81 -14.96 -17.80
CA GLY A 105 -2.60 -15.74 -17.72
C GLY A 105 -2.31 -16.31 -16.34
N LYS A 106 -1.50 -17.37 -16.33
CA LYS A 106 -1.01 -18.00 -15.09
C LYS A 106 -0.33 -17.00 -14.16
N VAL A 107 0.45 -16.07 -14.73
CA VAL A 107 1.18 -15.04 -13.99
C VAL A 107 0.25 -14.12 -13.22
N MET A 108 -0.90 -13.72 -13.78
CA MET A 108 -1.87 -12.89 -13.07
C MET A 108 -2.50 -13.63 -11.89
N ASN A 109 -2.85 -14.91 -12.06
CA ASN A 109 -3.39 -15.72 -10.96
C ASN A 109 -2.40 -15.85 -9.80
N ASP A 110 -1.14 -16.07 -10.15
CA ASP A 110 -0.01 -16.18 -9.24
C ASP A 110 0.25 -14.86 -8.49
N VAL A 111 0.24 -13.72 -9.19
CA VAL A 111 0.35 -12.38 -8.57
C VAL A 111 -0.85 -12.08 -7.70
N ALA A 112 -2.07 -12.41 -8.13
CA ALA A 112 -3.28 -12.21 -7.33
C ALA A 112 -3.20 -12.99 -6.00
N LYS A 113 -2.69 -14.23 -6.00
CA LYS A 113 -2.47 -15.00 -4.76
C LYS A 113 -1.45 -14.37 -3.83
N ALA A 114 -0.44 -13.66 -4.36
CA ALA A 114 0.56 -12.96 -3.57
C ALA A 114 0.23 -11.49 -3.27
N ALA A 115 -0.84 -10.93 -3.84
CA ALA A 115 -1.12 -9.50 -3.81
C ALA A 115 -1.16 -8.94 -2.39
N ASP A 116 -1.77 -9.69 -1.46
CA ASP A 116 -1.82 -9.32 -0.04
C ASP A 116 -0.42 -9.18 0.57
N GLY A 117 0.43 -10.21 0.45
CA GLY A 117 1.81 -10.18 0.96
C GLY A 117 2.70 -9.14 0.27
N LEU A 118 2.48 -8.89 -1.02
CA LEU A 118 3.18 -7.83 -1.76
C LEU A 118 2.85 -6.45 -1.19
N VAL A 119 1.57 -6.18 -0.90
CA VAL A 119 1.15 -4.91 -0.29
C VAL A 119 1.72 -4.75 1.12
N VAL A 120 1.79 -5.83 1.91
CA VAL A 120 2.46 -5.80 3.23
C VAL A 120 3.93 -5.40 3.09
N SER A 121 4.69 -6.04 2.19
CA SER A 121 6.10 -5.68 1.98
C SER A 121 6.28 -4.24 1.50
N LEU A 122 5.45 -3.77 0.55
CA LEU A 122 5.49 -2.38 0.09
C LEU A 122 5.19 -1.38 1.23
N ALA A 123 4.24 -1.70 2.12
CA ALA A 123 3.92 -0.90 3.30
C ALA A 123 5.07 -0.86 4.33
N ASP A 124 5.79 -1.97 4.48
CA ASP A 124 6.98 -2.04 5.32
C ASP A 124 8.15 -1.27 4.70
N GLN A 125 8.32 -1.29 3.38
CA GLN A 125 9.29 -0.45 2.68
C GLN A 125 9.02 1.05 2.92
N ILE A 126 7.76 1.49 2.88
CA ILE A 126 7.38 2.87 3.26
C ILE A 126 7.83 3.20 4.69
N SER A 127 7.63 2.27 5.63
CA SER A 127 8.06 2.44 7.02
C SER A 127 9.58 2.50 7.17
N LYS A 128 10.31 1.66 6.43
CA LYS A 128 11.79 1.65 6.43
C LYS A 128 12.33 2.96 5.89
N MET A 129 11.73 3.49 4.83
CA MET A 129 12.07 4.80 4.27
C MET A 129 11.94 5.91 5.32
N THR A 130 10.90 5.88 6.18
CA THR A 130 10.71 6.82 7.31
C THR A 130 11.89 6.76 8.30
N SER A 131 12.43 5.57 8.55
CA SER A 131 13.51 5.36 9.51
C SER A 131 14.92 5.53 8.94
N SER A 132 15.08 5.47 7.61
CA SER A 132 16.41 5.40 6.98
C SER A 132 17.08 6.77 6.85
N LEU A 133 18.42 6.76 6.97
CA LEU A 133 19.31 7.90 6.70
C LEU A 133 20.09 7.65 5.38
N GLY A 134 19.41 7.11 4.37
CA GLY A 134 20.02 6.74 3.09
C GLY A 134 20.39 7.94 2.21
N SER A 135 21.15 7.68 1.14
CA SER A 135 21.39 8.66 0.07
C SER A 135 20.07 9.09 -0.57
N MET A 136 19.92 10.39 -0.84
CA MET A 136 18.69 10.98 -1.39
C MET A 136 18.28 10.35 -2.73
N GLU A 137 19.24 10.06 -3.61
CA GLU A 137 18.99 9.42 -4.92
C GLU A 137 18.44 8.00 -4.81
N ALA A 138 18.94 7.21 -3.85
CA ALA A 138 18.46 5.84 -3.63
C ALA A 138 17.04 5.82 -3.04
N LEU A 139 16.72 6.82 -2.21
CA LEU A 139 15.40 6.98 -1.62
C LEU A 139 14.36 7.40 -2.68
N GLU A 140 14.71 8.34 -3.56
CA GLU A 140 13.85 8.78 -4.68
C GLU A 140 13.56 7.63 -5.66
N ALA A 141 14.59 6.85 -6.03
CA ALA A 141 14.40 5.69 -6.88
C ALA A 141 13.52 4.63 -6.19
N SER A 142 13.74 4.33 -4.91
CA SER A 142 12.90 3.39 -4.18
C SER A 142 11.45 3.85 -4.10
N GLN A 143 11.22 5.15 -3.90
CA GLN A 143 9.91 5.77 -3.87
C GLN A 143 9.14 5.55 -5.18
N GLU A 144 9.73 5.90 -6.33
CA GLU A 144 9.04 5.85 -7.62
C GLU A 144 8.52 4.43 -7.91
N HIS A 145 9.32 3.42 -7.58
CA HIS A 145 8.93 2.05 -7.76
C HIS A 145 7.84 1.59 -6.77
N VAL A 146 7.86 2.08 -5.52
CA VAL A 146 6.80 1.79 -4.54
C VAL A 146 5.48 2.43 -4.97
N GLU A 147 5.50 3.70 -5.41
CA GLU A 147 4.34 4.38 -5.98
C GLU A 147 3.77 3.60 -7.16
N SER A 148 4.63 3.28 -8.13
CA SER A 148 4.24 2.57 -9.34
C SER A 148 3.60 1.22 -8.99
N ALA A 149 4.25 0.42 -8.15
CA ALA A 149 3.73 -0.89 -7.75
C ALA A 149 2.36 -0.78 -7.06
N LEU A 150 2.19 0.14 -6.11
CA LEU A 150 0.92 0.33 -5.42
C LEU A 150 -0.19 0.84 -6.35
N LEU A 151 0.11 1.80 -7.22
CA LEU A 151 -0.85 2.32 -8.20
C LEU A 151 -1.27 1.25 -9.21
N GLN A 152 -0.37 0.34 -9.60
CA GLN A 152 -0.69 -0.79 -10.47
C GLN A 152 -1.55 -1.84 -9.77
N ILE A 153 -1.22 -2.22 -8.53
CA ILE A 153 -2.00 -3.18 -7.73
C ILE A 153 -3.42 -2.67 -7.48
N PHE A 154 -3.56 -1.40 -7.16
CA PHE A 154 -4.85 -0.75 -6.92
C PHE A 154 -5.41 -0.07 -8.17
N ARG A 155 -5.01 -0.49 -9.38
CA ARG A 155 -5.49 0.14 -10.62
C ARG A 155 -6.96 -0.20 -10.86
N PHE A 156 -7.75 0.83 -11.19
CA PHE A 156 -9.20 0.70 -11.40
C PHE A 156 -9.59 -0.32 -12.49
N GLU A 157 -8.80 -0.41 -13.56
CA GLU A 157 -9.03 -1.30 -14.70
C GLU A 157 -8.86 -2.79 -14.35
N ASN A 158 -8.11 -3.12 -13.29
CA ASN A 158 -7.88 -4.49 -12.86
C ASN A 158 -8.30 -4.70 -11.39
N LYS A 159 -9.58 -4.99 -11.19
CA LYS A 159 -10.14 -5.25 -9.85
C LYS A 159 -9.69 -6.57 -9.23
N GLN A 160 -9.03 -7.46 -9.98
CA GLN A 160 -8.63 -8.77 -9.46
C GLN A 160 -7.59 -8.63 -8.36
N LEU A 161 -6.56 -7.81 -8.59
CA LEU A 161 -5.49 -7.59 -7.62
C LEU A 161 -5.99 -6.84 -6.39
N SER A 162 -6.76 -5.77 -6.58
CA SER A 162 -7.32 -5.00 -5.45
C SER A 162 -8.29 -5.82 -4.60
N ARG A 163 -9.04 -6.76 -5.19
CA ARG A 163 -9.91 -7.70 -4.46
C ARG A 163 -9.15 -8.80 -3.72
N ALA A 164 -7.94 -9.11 -4.17
CA ALA A 164 -7.10 -10.11 -3.51
C ALA A 164 -6.38 -9.57 -2.26
N VAL A 165 -6.35 -8.25 -2.08
CA VAL A 165 -5.84 -7.61 -0.86
C VAL A 165 -6.91 -7.67 0.23
N THR A 166 -6.52 -8.16 1.41
CA THR A 166 -7.42 -8.27 2.56
C THR A 166 -7.69 -6.91 3.21
N GLU A 167 -8.80 -6.82 3.96
CA GLU A 167 -9.13 -5.61 4.72
C GLU A 167 -8.04 -5.24 5.75
N ALA A 168 -7.43 -6.24 6.39
CA ALA A 168 -6.35 -6.02 7.37
C ALA A 168 -5.10 -5.43 6.71
N THR A 169 -4.70 -5.94 5.55
CA THR A 169 -3.57 -5.41 4.80
C THR A 169 -3.86 -4.03 4.23
N PHE A 170 -5.09 -3.77 3.80
CA PHE A 170 -5.50 -2.44 3.37
C PHE A 170 -5.46 -1.44 4.55
N GLU A 171 -5.97 -1.80 5.73
CA GLU A 171 -5.88 -0.99 6.95
C GLU A 171 -4.41 -0.70 7.32
N LEU A 172 -3.53 -1.70 7.23
CA LEU A 172 -2.09 -1.55 7.44
C LEU A 172 -1.49 -0.53 6.47
N LEU A 173 -1.73 -0.69 5.16
CA LEU A 173 -1.21 0.19 4.12
C LEU A 173 -1.63 1.65 4.35
N ILE A 174 -2.93 1.89 4.58
CA ILE A 174 -3.46 3.24 4.83
C ILE A 174 -2.83 3.83 6.09
N THR A 175 -2.64 3.03 7.14
CA THR A 175 -1.94 3.46 8.36
C THR A 175 -0.51 3.89 8.06
N LYS A 176 0.27 3.08 7.34
CA LYS A 176 1.67 3.40 7.00
C LYS A 176 1.78 4.63 6.11
N LEU A 177 0.89 4.80 5.13
CA LEU A 177 0.84 5.99 4.28
C LEU A 177 0.55 7.25 5.10
N LEU A 178 -0.44 7.21 5.98
CA LEU A 178 -0.77 8.34 6.86
C LEU A 178 0.37 8.68 7.82
N LEU A 179 1.07 7.68 8.36
CA LEU A 179 2.27 7.90 9.17
C LEU A 179 3.41 8.51 8.35
N GLY A 180 3.60 8.06 7.11
CA GLY A 180 4.58 8.65 6.18
C GLY A 180 4.27 10.11 5.85
N ILE A 181 2.99 10.49 5.70
CA ILE A 181 2.57 11.89 5.50
C ILE A 181 2.89 12.76 6.73
N LEU A 182 2.84 12.18 7.93
CA LEU A 182 3.19 12.89 9.17
C LEU A 182 4.69 13.10 9.33
N ASP A 183 5.52 12.32 8.65
CA ASP A 183 6.96 12.54 8.58
C ASP A 183 7.25 13.62 7.55
N GLU A 184 7.57 14.83 8.02
CA GLU A 184 7.88 15.99 7.18
C GLU A 184 9.06 15.68 6.23
N ARG A 185 10.02 14.84 6.62
CA ARG A 185 11.17 14.47 5.75
C ARG A 185 10.69 13.72 4.52
N LEU A 186 9.87 12.69 4.73
CA LEU A 186 9.30 11.91 3.63
C LEU A 186 8.30 12.72 2.81
N SER A 187 7.52 13.59 3.44
CA SER A 187 6.58 14.44 2.70
C SER A 187 7.30 15.38 1.73
N HIS A 188 8.52 15.83 2.06
CA HIS A 188 9.33 16.69 1.18
C HIS A 188 10.02 15.90 0.07
N THR A 189 10.61 14.75 0.37
CA THR A 189 11.25 13.90 -0.67
C THR A 189 10.21 13.37 -1.65
N TRP A 190 9.03 13.04 -1.14
CA TRP A 190 7.96 12.47 -1.93
C TRP A 190 7.18 13.52 -2.73
N SER A 191 7.35 14.79 -2.37
CA SER A 191 6.91 15.96 -3.15
C SER A 191 8.04 16.42 -4.06
N GLY A 192 8.35 15.67 -5.12
CA GLY A 192 9.19 16.17 -6.21
C GLY A 192 8.60 17.44 -6.85
N MET A 193 9.19 17.93 -7.96
CA MET A 193 8.68 19.14 -8.64
C MET A 193 7.23 19.04 -9.16
N GLN A 194 6.57 17.88 -9.05
CA GLN A 194 5.19 17.67 -9.43
C GLN A 194 4.29 17.19 -8.26
N PRO A 195 3.02 17.66 -8.19
CA PRO A 195 2.08 17.31 -7.12
C PRO A 195 1.62 15.84 -7.13
N GLN A 196 1.88 15.11 -8.23
CA GLN A 196 1.56 13.68 -8.37
C GLN A 196 2.53 12.76 -7.63
N GLY A 197 3.67 13.28 -7.16
CA GLY A 197 4.58 12.53 -6.31
C GLY A 197 3.93 12.25 -4.96
N SER A 198 3.46 13.27 -4.23
CA SER A 198 3.17 13.21 -2.78
C SER A 198 2.47 11.94 -2.22
N LEU A 199 2.86 11.49 -1.02
CA LEU A 199 2.23 10.36 -0.32
C LEU A 199 0.72 10.59 -0.14
N ASN A 200 0.30 11.85 0.01
CA ASN A 200 -1.10 12.23 0.07
C ASN A 200 -1.82 11.99 -1.27
N PHE A 201 -1.18 12.28 -2.41
CA PHE A 201 -1.72 11.95 -3.72
C PHE A 201 -1.85 10.43 -3.90
N LEU A 202 -0.81 9.66 -3.54
CA LEU A 202 -0.84 8.20 -3.60
C LEU A 202 -1.99 7.63 -2.74
N LEU A 203 -2.10 8.07 -1.49
CA LEU A 203 -3.19 7.70 -0.57
C LEU A 203 -4.56 7.94 -1.22
N LEU A 204 -4.77 9.13 -1.78
CA LEU A 204 -6.04 9.51 -2.38
C LEU A 204 -6.32 8.69 -3.66
N LYS A 205 -5.31 8.43 -4.49
CA LYS A 205 -5.43 7.58 -5.68
C LYS A 205 -5.81 6.15 -5.34
N ILE A 206 -5.19 5.58 -4.31
CA ILE A 206 -5.52 4.24 -3.81
C ILE A 206 -6.97 4.22 -3.32
N LEU A 207 -7.36 5.17 -2.45
CA LEU A 207 -8.72 5.24 -1.90
C LEU A 207 -9.80 5.47 -2.97
N ASP A 208 -9.48 6.18 -4.07
CA ASP A 208 -10.40 6.42 -5.19
C ASP A 208 -10.67 5.15 -6.03
N ASN A 209 -9.72 4.21 -6.06
CA ASN A 209 -9.76 2.99 -6.87
C ASN A 209 -10.20 1.73 -6.12
N VAL A 210 -10.11 1.73 -4.78
CA VAL A 210 -10.57 0.62 -3.93
C VAL A 210 -12.10 0.68 -3.77
N ASP A 211 -12.70 -0.44 -3.35
CA ASP A 211 -14.11 -0.50 -3.00
C ASP A 211 -14.49 0.60 -2.00
N ARG A 212 -15.58 1.31 -2.28
CA ARG A 212 -16.00 2.49 -1.51
C ARG A 212 -16.39 2.11 -0.09
N THR A 213 -16.98 0.94 0.11
CA THR A 213 -17.31 0.42 1.44
C THR A 213 -16.05 0.24 2.26
N SER A 214 -15.04 -0.44 1.70
CA SER A 214 -13.76 -0.69 2.37
C SER A 214 -13.06 0.63 2.74
N SER A 215 -13.04 1.61 1.84
CA SER A 215 -12.47 2.94 2.13
C SER A 215 -13.13 3.61 3.34
N PHE A 216 -14.47 3.59 3.43
CA PHE A 216 -15.17 4.14 4.60
C PHE A 216 -14.89 3.33 5.88
N VAL A 217 -15.00 2.01 5.82
CA VAL A 217 -14.85 1.13 6.99
C VAL A 217 -13.43 1.22 7.58
N VAL A 218 -12.39 1.23 6.73
CA VAL A 218 -11.00 1.39 7.17
C VAL A 218 -10.79 2.78 7.79
N LEU A 219 -11.21 3.86 7.12
CA LEU A 219 -11.01 5.22 7.64
C LEU A 219 -11.72 5.44 8.99
N ILE A 220 -12.92 4.88 9.17
CA ILE A 220 -13.63 4.93 10.46
C ILE A 220 -12.93 4.07 11.50
N SER A 221 -12.45 2.88 11.12
CA SER A 221 -11.72 1.97 12.01
C SER A 221 -10.41 2.56 12.51
N LEU A 222 -9.69 3.34 11.70
CA LEU A 222 -8.45 4.02 12.10
C LEU A 222 -8.67 5.11 13.16
N LEU A 223 -9.90 5.59 13.34
CA LEU A 223 -10.25 6.52 14.42
C LEU A 223 -10.54 5.80 15.75
N ARG A 224 -10.65 4.46 15.75
CA ARG A 224 -10.94 3.67 16.95
C ARG A 224 -9.69 3.51 17.82
N PRO A 225 -9.73 3.92 19.11
CA PRO A 225 -8.60 3.74 20.03
C PRO A 225 -8.20 2.28 20.22
N SER A 226 -9.14 1.33 20.16
CA SER A 226 -8.88 -0.10 20.36
C SER A 226 -7.97 -0.70 19.29
N LYS A 227 -8.13 -0.25 18.05
CA LYS A 227 -7.37 -0.71 16.87
C LYS A 227 -5.99 -0.07 16.79
N GLN A 228 -5.85 1.15 17.28
CA GLN A 228 -4.64 1.95 17.17
C GLN A 228 -4.24 2.58 18.52
N PRO A 229 -3.87 1.78 19.54
CA PRO A 229 -3.60 2.27 20.89
C PRO A 229 -2.43 3.26 20.94
N SER A 230 -1.40 3.06 20.09
CA SER A 230 -0.25 3.95 19.97
C SER A 230 -0.60 5.30 19.33
N LEU A 231 -1.61 5.34 18.46
CA LEU A 231 -2.02 6.54 17.72
C LEU A 231 -3.23 7.25 18.33
N ALA A 232 -3.88 6.66 19.35
CA ALA A 232 -5.07 7.21 19.99
C ALA A 232 -4.92 8.65 20.51
N GLY A 233 -3.70 9.08 20.86
CA GLY A 233 -3.37 10.44 21.27
C GLY A 233 -2.94 11.39 20.14
N ASN A 234 -2.67 10.89 18.92
CA ASN A 234 -2.05 11.64 17.85
C ASN A 234 -3.08 12.50 17.08
N ARG A 235 -3.18 13.78 17.47
CA ARG A 235 -4.14 14.72 16.86
C ARG A 235 -3.84 15.01 15.40
N LYS A 236 -2.56 14.99 14.97
CA LYS A 236 -2.21 15.22 13.56
C LYS A 236 -2.68 14.05 12.69
N PHE A 237 -2.46 12.82 13.16
CA PHE A 237 -2.98 11.60 12.51
C PHE A 237 -4.49 11.63 12.35
N HIS A 238 -5.22 11.86 13.45
CA HIS A 238 -6.68 11.97 13.41
C HIS A 238 -7.17 13.09 12.47
N LYS A 239 -6.45 14.23 12.39
CA LYS A 239 -6.79 15.31 11.46
C LYS A 239 -6.71 14.86 10.00
N LEU A 240 -5.68 14.10 9.61
CA LEU A 240 -5.54 13.57 8.25
C LEU A 240 -6.65 12.57 7.91
N VAL A 241 -6.99 11.67 8.84
CA VAL A 241 -8.10 10.72 8.65
C VAL A 241 -9.43 11.46 8.48
N ILE A 242 -9.69 12.48 9.29
CA ILE A 242 -10.87 13.35 9.16
C ILE A 242 -10.89 14.05 7.79
N GLN A 243 -9.76 14.54 7.29
CA GLN A 243 -9.68 15.17 5.98
C GLN A 243 -10.03 14.21 4.85
N CYS A 244 -9.56 12.96 4.92
CA CYS A 244 -9.95 11.90 3.98
C CYS A 244 -11.46 11.63 4.05
N LEU A 245 -11.99 11.40 5.26
CA LEU A 245 -13.43 11.17 5.46
C LEU A 245 -14.30 12.34 5.00
N MET A 246 -13.88 13.59 5.24
CA MET A 246 -14.59 14.79 4.77
C MET A 246 -14.71 14.83 3.25
N ARG A 247 -13.62 14.51 2.52
CA ARG A 247 -13.63 14.44 1.06
C ARG A 247 -14.61 13.37 0.55
N TYR A 248 -14.63 12.19 1.15
CA TYR A 248 -15.58 11.14 0.72
C TYR A 248 -17.01 11.44 1.16
N THR A 249 -17.20 12.10 2.30
CA THR A 249 -18.51 12.55 2.77
C THR A 249 -19.12 13.60 1.83
N SER A 250 -18.31 14.48 1.23
CA SER A 250 -18.85 15.50 0.31
C SER A 250 -19.38 14.92 -1.01
N VAL A 251 -18.87 13.75 -1.43
CA VAL A 251 -19.29 13.07 -2.65
C VAL A 251 -20.19 11.87 -2.40
N ILE A 252 -20.55 11.55 -1.15
CA ILE A 252 -21.35 10.36 -0.80
C ILE A 252 -22.66 10.29 -1.57
N LYS A 253 -23.30 11.45 -1.83
CA LYS A 253 -24.55 11.53 -2.60
C LYS A 253 -24.44 10.91 -3.99
N SER A 254 -23.30 11.04 -4.67
CA SER A 254 -23.13 10.50 -6.03
C SER A 254 -22.68 9.04 -6.05
N ILE A 255 -22.14 8.52 -4.95
CA ILE A 255 -21.53 7.19 -4.90
C ILE A 255 -22.31 6.19 -4.04
N ILE A 256 -23.40 6.62 -3.39
CA ILE A 256 -24.17 5.83 -2.42
C ILE A 256 -24.63 4.46 -2.93
N HIS A 257 -24.93 4.34 -4.23
CA HIS A 257 -25.36 3.09 -4.87
C HIS A 257 -24.26 2.00 -4.90
N SER A 258 -23.00 2.39 -4.72
CA SER A 258 -21.84 1.49 -4.72
C SER A 258 -21.32 1.19 -3.30
N VAL A 259 -22.02 1.65 -2.27
CA VAL A 259 -21.59 1.54 -0.87
C VAL A 259 -22.52 0.58 -0.13
N ASP A 260 -21.96 -0.46 0.48
CA ASP A 260 -22.69 -1.29 1.43
C ASP A 260 -22.88 -0.54 2.75
N LEU A 261 -24.05 0.07 2.89
CA LEU A 261 -24.42 0.89 4.04
C LEU A 261 -24.50 0.07 5.34
N ASP A 262 -24.81 -1.23 5.28
CA ASP A 262 -24.90 -2.07 6.47
C ASP A 262 -23.52 -2.23 7.13
N SER A 263 -22.48 -2.42 6.32
CA SER A 263 -21.07 -2.45 6.77
C SER A 263 -20.62 -1.10 7.32
N VAL A 264 -20.93 0.00 6.63
CA VAL A 264 -20.53 1.35 7.06
C VAL A 264 -21.21 1.73 8.38
N LEU A 265 -22.51 1.46 8.52
CA LEU A 265 -23.26 1.75 9.75
C LEU A 265 -22.80 0.88 10.92
N LEU A 266 -22.40 -0.37 10.68
CA LEU A 266 -21.77 -1.21 11.69
C LEU A 266 -20.44 -0.61 12.16
N SER A 267 -19.59 -0.13 11.24
CA SER A 267 -18.32 0.52 11.60
C SER A 267 -18.54 1.81 12.43
N ILE A 268 -19.54 2.62 12.06
CA ILE A 268 -19.94 3.80 12.85
C ILE A 268 -20.42 3.39 14.24
N HIS A 269 -21.23 2.32 14.31
CA HIS A 269 -21.75 1.80 15.57
C HIS A 269 -20.62 1.37 16.51
N GLU A 270 -19.67 0.57 16.02
CA GLU A 270 -18.51 0.10 16.80
C GLU A 270 -17.70 1.29 17.35
N TYR A 271 -17.40 2.28 16.51
CA TYR A 271 -16.70 3.49 16.92
C TYR A 271 -17.44 4.27 18.02
N LEU A 272 -18.75 4.50 17.86
CA LEU A 272 -19.56 5.23 18.85
C LEU A 272 -19.68 4.47 20.17
N GLN A 273 -19.72 3.14 20.11
CA GLN A 273 -19.79 2.29 21.30
C GLN A 273 -18.48 2.34 22.09
N GLU A 274 -17.32 2.23 21.44
CA GLU A 274 -16.01 2.37 22.10
C GLU A 274 -15.87 3.73 22.79
N LEU A 275 -16.22 4.82 22.11
CA LEU A 275 -16.19 6.15 22.72
C LEU A 275 -17.08 6.28 23.95
N ALA A 276 -18.21 5.60 23.98
CA ALA A 276 -19.11 5.63 25.12
C ALA A 276 -18.66 4.75 26.28
N MET A 277 -17.99 3.63 26.00
CA MET A 277 -17.35 2.80 27.02
C MET A 277 -16.18 3.54 27.68
N HIS A 278 -15.46 4.39 26.93
CA HIS A 278 -14.40 5.25 27.44
C HIS A 278 -14.89 6.58 28.08
N ARG A 279 -16.14 6.68 28.53
CA ARG A 279 -16.72 7.90 29.12
C ARG A 279 -16.00 8.31 30.42
N LEU A 280 -14.99 9.16 30.31
CA LEU A 280 -14.76 10.31 31.20
C LEU A 280 -13.71 11.26 30.59
N ARG A 281 -14.11 12.53 30.50
CA ARG A 281 -13.24 13.72 30.31
C ARG A 281 -12.62 13.91 28.92
N ARG A 282 -13.39 14.51 28.03
CA ARG A 282 -12.94 15.69 27.27
C ARG A 282 -14.15 16.37 26.64
N ARG A 283 -14.51 17.56 27.13
CA ARG A 283 -15.41 18.47 26.39
C ARG A 283 -14.81 18.63 25.00
N ALA A 284 -15.61 18.34 23.97
CA ALA A 284 -15.18 18.44 22.59
C ALA A 284 -14.68 19.86 22.34
N ALA A 285 -13.42 19.98 21.91
CA ALA A 285 -12.93 21.22 21.33
C ALA A 285 -13.84 21.55 20.14
N ILE A 286 -14.27 22.81 20.08
CA ILE A 286 -15.11 23.34 19.00
C ILE A 286 -14.34 23.16 17.69
N GLY A 287 -14.90 22.37 16.77
CA GLY A 287 -14.37 22.12 15.43
C GLY A 287 -13.42 20.92 15.30
N ASN A 288 -13.78 19.98 14.43
CA ASN A 288 -12.90 18.91 13.89
C ASN A 288 -12.43 17.82 14.87
N SER A 289 -13.30 17.36 15.77
CA SER A 289 -13.04 16.11 16.49
C SER A 289 -13.42 14.89 15.64
N PRO A 290 -12.73 13.74 15.79
CA PRO A 290 -13.11 12.48 15.14
C PRO A 290 -14.58 12.14 15.36
N ARG A 291 -15.08 12.33 16.59
CA ARG A 291 -16.49 12.12 16.93
C ARG A 291 -17.41 13.03 16.13
N GLN A 292 -17.09 14.33 16.04
CA GLN A 292 -17.91 15.26 15.25
C GLN A 292 -17.94 14.86 13.78
N MET A 293 -16.80 14.44 13.21
CA MET A 293 -16.74 13.99 11.82
C MET A 293 -17.66 12.79 11.57
N ILE A 294 -17.59 11.76 12.42
CA ILE A 294 -18.45 10.57 12.34
C ILE A 294 -19.93 10.93 12.49
N LEU A 295 -20.28 11.82 13.43
CA LEU A 295 -21.65 12.28 13.59
C LEU A 295 -22.15 13.11 12.39
N THR A 296 -21.30 13.97 11.83
CA THR A 296 -21.61 14.70 10.59
C THR A 296 -21.83 13.73 9.43
N PHE A 297 -20.98 12.71 9.28
CA PHE A 297 -21.15 11.69 8.25
C PHE A 297 -22.45 10.91 8.43
N LEU A 298 -22.75 10.45 9.64
CA LEU A 298 -24.02 9.79 9.97
C LEU A 298 -25.23 10.68 9.67
N GLN A 299 -25.14 11.97 10.02
CA GLN A 299 -26.19 12.94 9.72
C GLN A 299 -26.39 13.09 8.21
N GLU A 300 -25.32 13.10 7.42
CA GLU A 300 -25.40 13.18 5.96
C GLU A 300 -26.06 11.93 5.35
N LEU A 301 -25.72 10.73 5.85
CA LEU A 301 -26.42 9.49 5.46
C LEU A 301 -27.91 9.55 5.79
N VAL A 302 -28.29 10.06 6.97
CA VAL A 302 -29.71 10.23 7.35
C VAL A 302 -30.41 11.25 6.46
N LYS A 303 -29.74 12.33 6.04
CA LYS A 303 -30.33 13.30 5.10
C LYS A 303 -30.61 12.68 3.73
N LEU A 304 -29.69 11.84 3.25
CA LEU A 304 -29.80 11.20 1.94
C LEU A 304 -30.88 10.11 1.93
N LEU A 305 -30.91 9.27 2.96
CA LEU A 305 -31.77 8.08 3.01
C LEU A 305 -33.12 8.32 3.70
N GLY A 306 -33.22 9.34 4.56
CA GLY A 306 -34.38 9.54 5.40
C GLY A 306 -34.69 8.28 6.22
N THR A 307 -35.97 7.88 6.27
CA THR A 307 -36.39 6.69 7.03
C THR A 307 -35.87 5.38 6.46
N ALA A 308 -35.44 5.34 5.20
CA ALA A 308 -34.90 4.14 4.57
C ALA A 308 -33.61 3.65 5.24
N ILE A 309 -32.87 4.54 5.92
CA ILE A 309 -31.67 4.17 6.69
C ILE A 309 -31.93 3.03 7.69
N LYS A 310 -33.18 2.91 8.19
CA LYS A 310 -33.57 1.84 9.13
C LYS A 310 -33.47 0.45 8.52
N GLY A 311 -33.60 0.33 7.19
CA GLY A 311 -33.42 -0.93 6.46
C GLY A 311 -31.99 -1.47 6.53
N HIS A 312 -31.01 -0.58 6.68
CA HIS A 312 -29.58 -0.90 6.70
C HIS A 312 -29.02 -1.19 8.11
N LEU A 313 -29.89 -1.21 9.13
CA LEU A 313 -29.51 -1.44 10.53
C LEU A 313 -29.67 -2.92 10.92
N SER A 314 -29.54 -3.83 9.95
CA SER A 314 -29.75 -5.27 10.13
C SER A 314 -28.59 -5.90 10.91
N ARG A 315 -27.35 -5.50 10.59
CA ARG A 315 -26.10 -6.02 11.17
C ARG A 315 -25.76 -5.49 12.56
N ILE A 316 -26.49 -4.49 13.05
CA ILE A 316 -26.22 -3.87 14.35
C ILE A 316 -26.93 -4.66 15.45
N PRO A 317 -26.22 -5.16 16.48
CA PRO A 317 -26.82 -5.89 17.59
C PRO A 317 -27.96 -5.09 18.25
N ARG A 318 -29.14 -5.72 18.30
CA ARG A 318 -30.33 -5.20 18.99
C ARG A 318 -30.50 -5.96 20.31
N GLY A 319 -29.64 -5.67 21.30
CA GLY A 319 -29.56 -6.49 22.52
C GLY A 319 -29.43 -5.68 23.81
N LYS A 320 -30.51 -5.73 24.62
CA LYS A 320 -30.72 -5.36 26.04
C LYS A 320 -29.74 -4.35 26.69
N ASP A 321 -30.22 -3.11 26.80
CA ASP A 321 -29.86 -2.01 27.73
C ASP A 321 -28.36 -1.69 27.95
N PRO A 322 -27.88 -0.45 27.71
CA PRO A 322 -28.58 0.76 27.26
C PRO A 322 -28.84 0.76 25.75
N GLN A 323 -29.81 1.56 25.30
CA GLN A 323 -30.07 1.80 23.87
C GLN A 323 -28.78 1.98 23.06
N THR A 324 -28.59 1.15 22.03
CA THR A 324 -27.45 1.26 21.12
C THR A 324 -27.35 2.70 20.61
N ILE A 325 -26.22 3.36 20.92
CA ILE A 325 -26.06 4.81 20.80
C ILE A 325 -26.38 5.34 19.40
N ILE A 326 -26.06 4.55 18.37
CA ILE A 326 -26.34 4.89 16.99
C ILE A 326 -27.84 5.06 16.72
N PHE A 327 -28.72 4.24 17.34
CA PHE A 327 -30.17 4.39 17.18
C PHE A 327 -30.69 5.70 17.77
N VAL A 328 -30.11 6.16 18.88
CA VAL A 328 -30.47 7.44 19.50
C VAL A 328 -30.16 8.59 18.55
N TYR A 329 -28.96 8.59 17.96
CA TYR A 329 -28.57 9.61 16.99
C TYR A 329 -29.40 9.57 15.71
N ILE A 330 -29.62 8.38 15.13
CA ILE A 330 -30.44 8.25 13.92
C ILE A 330 -31.87 8.74 14.17
N ASN A 331 -32.50 8.32 15.26
CA ASN A 331 -33.86 8.76 15.59
C ASN A 331 -33.92 10.28 15.82
N HIS A 332 -32.93 10.85 16.52
CA HIS A 332 -32.84 12.29 16.71
C HIS A 332 -32.73 13.03 15.36
N TYR A 333 -31.82 12.61 14.47
CA TYR A 333 -31.65 13.23 13.16
C TYR A 333 -32.89 13.11 12.26
N LEU A 334 -33.58 11.97 12.30
CA LEU A 334 -34.85 11.79 11.58
C LEU A 334 -35.94 12.73 12.09
N GLN A 335 -36.04 12.93 13.41
CA GLN A 335 -36.99 13.87 14.01
C GLN A 335 -36.67 15.32 13.60
N THR A 336 -35.40 15.72 13.65
CA THR A 336 -34.95 17.04 13.19
C THR A 336 -35.28 17.28 11.71
N LEU A 337 -35.05 16.27 10.87
CA LEU A 337 -35.34 16.32 9.44
C LEU A 337 -36.86 16.39 9.15
N ALA A 338 -37.67 15.66 9.91
CA ALA A 338 -39.13 15.76 9.82
C ALA A 338 -39.66 17.12 10.28
N ALA A 339 -39.03 17.72 11.31
CA ALA A 339 -39.39 19.06 11.78
C ALA A 339 -39.02 20.15 10.76
N SER A 340 -37.86 20.05 10.11
CA SER A 340 -37.46 21.01 9.05
C SER A 340 -38.36 20.91 7.82
N ARG A 341 -38.72 19.70 7.36
CA ARG A 341 -39.66 19.50 6.24
C ARG A 341 -41.05 20.08 6.52
N ARG A 342 -41.56 19.92 7.76
CA ARG A 342 -42.84 20.52 8.19
C ARG A 342 -42.81 22.05 8.14
N ARG A 343 -41.70 22.67 8.52
CA ARG A 343 -41.52 24.13 8.42
C ARG A 343 -41.46 24.62 6.96
N LEU A 344 -40.96 23.78 6.06
CA LEU A 344 -40.83 24.07 4.61
C LEU A 344 -42.07 23.68 3.79
N GLY A 345 -43.13 23.13 4.42
CA GLY A 345 -44.34 22.70 3.70
C GLY A 345 -44.12 21.52 2.74
N LEU A 346 -43.02 20.78 2.87
CA LEU A 346 -42.70 19.65 1.97
C LEU A 346 -43.49 18.39 2.38
N PRO A 347 -44.00 17.60 1.42
CA PRO A 347 -44.68 16.35 1.72
C PRO A 347 -43.76 15.35 2.46
N PRO A 348 -44.32 14.37 3.20
CA PRO A 348 -43.56 13.30 3.84
C PRO A 348 -42.65 12.60 2.82
N ALA A 349 -41.47 12.13 3.24
CA ALA A 349 -40.62 11.32 2.38
C ALA A 349 -41.41 10.06 1.98
N GLU A 350 -41.81 9.95 0.71
CA GLU A 350 -42.51 8.77 0.21
C GLU A 350 -41.64 7.53 0.45
N GLN A 351 -42.19 6.55 1.17
CA GLN A 351 -41.58 5.24 1.32
C GLN A 351 -41.65 4.54 -0.04
N GLY A 352 -40.52 4.51 -0.76
CA GLY A 352 -40.34 3.55 -1.87
C GLY A 352 -40.29 4.10 -3.30
N LYS A 353 -40.10 5.40 -3.53
CA LYS A 353 -39.84 5.89 -4.91
C LYS A 353 -38.77 6.97 -4.97
N TRP A 354 -37.50 6.59 -4.81
CA TRP A 354 -36.39 7.30 -5.43
C TRP A 354 -35.37 6.27 -5.89
N TRP A 355 -35.36 6.09 -7.21
CA TRP A 355 -34.36 5.52 -8.11
C TRP A 355 -32.92 5.95 -7.79
#